data_AF-A0A4R2IKU9-F1
#
_entry.id   AF-A0A4R2IKU9-F1
#
_cell.length_a   1.000
_cell.length_b   1.000
_cell.length_c   1.000
_cell.angle_alpha   90.00
_cell.angle_beta   90.00
_cell.angle_gamma   90.00
#
_symmetry.space_group_name_H-M   'P 1'
#
loop_
_entity.id
_entity.type
_entity.pdbx_description
1 polymer ?
#
loop_
_entity_poly.entity_id
_entity_poly.type
_entity_poly.pdbx_seq_one_letter_code
_entity_poly.pdbx_strand_id
1 'polypeptide(L)'
;MTLELTAHEAEALVAWRFAQITPPQRPVRQAGAHPMAVLIGGTPGTGKSTIQWLLQASLGADSVAVYDYDDDAKAHPRYDAIMREHGLMGQELVVQHLPPKLFSRCLDHLRRSDPPYDLIASAPLETADVTRRWIDGFHAVDYRVPLVYVVTNEANSALGRANRYQLARDDTGIGRWVVDPGLGPRADRAIPDNALAIEAASYADDLYIVDRDGYVLYENHRGDDGRMPPPHLARQEMLAERNRPPTQEEHDLFVATAVPLLDRTDLEQPVADLVRWTWDKHAQRGAPQPITRAPLYRLDQRLIALHRITAAGVAPPQMTSSAMTTARGTSGRSPTGSQRQRAETDR
;
A
#
# COMPACT_ATOMS: atom_id res chain seq x y z
N MET A 1 4.46 29.25 19.15
CA MET A 1 4.18 27.90 19.71
C MET A 1 5.51 27.16 19.91
N THR A 2 5.67 26.30 20.93
CA THR A 2 6.92 25.52 21.07
C THR A 2 6.89 24.28 20.17
N LEU A 3 7.91 24.10 19.33
CA LEU A 3 8.06 22.91 18.48
C LEU A 3 8.55 21.70 19.28
N GLU A 4 9.38 21.93 20.30
CA GLU A 4 9.93 20.90 21.17
C GLU A 4 8.84 20.16 21.96
N LEU A 5 8.98 18.84 22.04
CA LEU A 5 8.16 17.97 22.88
C LEU A 5 8.78 17.85 24.27
N THR A 6 7.94 17.95 25.30
CA THR A 6 8.38 17.48 26.63
C THR A 6 8.58 15.97 26.61
N ALA A 7 9.35 15.41 27.55
CA ALA A 7 9.53 13.95 27.65
C ALA A 7 8.19 13.19 27.78
N HIS A 8 7.22 13.78 28.48
CA HIS A 8 5.88 13.20 28.61
C HIS A 8 5.12 13.20 27.27
N GLU A 9 5.16 14.31 26.53
CA GLU A 9 4.53 14.40 25.21
C GLU A 9 5.18 13.44 24.21
N ALA A 10 6.50 13.29 24.24
CA ALA A 10 7.23 12.38 23.38
C ALA A 10 6.82 10.91 23.61
N GLU A 11 6.71 10.48 24.87
CA GLU A 11 6.25 9.12 25.18
C GLU A 11 4.76 8.92 24.90
N ALA A 12 3.92 9.92 25.15
CA ALA A 12 2.50 9.87 24.80
C ALA A 12 2.29 9.74 23.28
N LEU A 13 3.07 10.47 22.48
CA LEU A 13 3.07 10.38 21.02
C LEU A 13 3.42 8.97 20.55
N VAL A 14 4.48 8.37 21.11
CA VAL A 14 4.89 7.00 20.74
C VAL A 14 3.80 6.00 21.10
N ALA A 15 3.23 6.09 22.31
CA ALA A 15 2.15 5.21 22.75
C ALA A 15 0.91 5.34 21.85
N TRP A 16 0.55 6.57 21.48
CA TRP A 16 -0.55 6.82 20.54
C TRP A 16 -0.27 6.20 19.17
N ARG A 17 0.95 6.38 18.64
CA ARG A 17 1.31 5.83 17.33
C ARG A 17 1.31 4.31 17.35
N PHE A 18 1.78 3.67 18.43
CA PHE A 18 1.71 2.22 18.60
C PHE A 18 0.27 1.71 18.61
N ALA A 19 -0.62 2.38 19.34
CA ALA A 19 -2.04 2.03 19.35
C ALA A 19 -2.68 2.18 17.96
N GLN A 20 -2.33 3.24 17.22
CA GLN A 20 -2.87 3.50 15.89
C GLN A 20 -2.45 2.44 14.85
N ILE A 21 -1.21 1.97 14.90
CA ILE A 21 -0.67 1.00 13.91
C ILE A 21 -0.91 -0.45 14.30
N THR A 22 -1.42 -0.70 15.51
CA THR A 22 -1.77 -2.05 15.99
C THR A 22 -3.25 -2.33 15.68
N PRO A 23 -3.56 -3.35 14.87
CA PRO A 23 -4.94 -3.69 14.58
C PRO A 23 -5.69 -4.15 15.84
N PRO A 24 -6.99 -3.85 15.95
CA PRO A 24 -7.78 -4.24 17.10
C PRO A 24 -8.03 -5.76 17.17
N GLN A 25 -8.09 -6.44 16.01
CA GLN A 25 -8.31 -7.88 15.95
C GLN A 25 -6.98 -8.63 15.98
N ARG A 26 -6.75 -9.37 17.07
CA ARG A 26 -5.61 -10.28 17.17
C ARG A 26 -5.70 -11.38 16.09
N PRO A 27 -4.60 -11.65 15.35
CA PRO A 27 -4.58 -12.68 14.31
C PRO A 27 -4.61 -14.07 14.94
N VAL A 28 -5.20 -15.03 14.22
CA VAL A 28 -5.21 -16.44 14.60
C VAL A 28 -4.40 -17.22 13.58
N ARG A 29 -3.17 -17.62 13.93
CA ARG A 29 -2.27 -18.32 13.00
C ARG A 29 -2.31 -19.82 13.18
N GLN A 30 -2.24 -20.55 12.07
CA GLN A 30 -2.02 -21.99 12.09
C GLN A 30 -0.59 -22.32 12.52
N ALA A 31 -0.37 -23.51 13.09
CA ALA A 31 0.98 -23.96 13.43
C ALA A 31 1.84 -24.06 12.15
N GLY A 32 3.03 -23.45 12.17
CA GLY A 32 3.94 -23.39 11.02
C GLY A 32 3.62 -22.30 9.99
N ALA A 33 2.62 -21.45 10.25
CA ALA A 33 2.33 -20.26 9.43
C ALA A 33 3.31 -19.13 9.73
N HIS A 34 3.90 -18.53 8.69
CA HIS A 34 4.76 -17.36 8.80
C HIS A 34 3.98 -16.07 8.51
N PRO A 35 4.15 -14.99 9.28
CA PRO A 35 3.52 -13.71 8.99
C PRO A 35 4.08 -13.08 7.71
N MET A 36 3.27 -12.26 7.04
CA MET A 36 3.67 -11.56 5.82
C MET A 36 3.88 -10.06 6.10
N ALA A 37 4.98 -9.49 5.59
CA ALA A 37 5.24 -8.06 5.62
C ALA A 37 5.38 -7.54 4.19
N VAL A 38 4.28 -7.00 3.64
CA VAL A 38 4.26 -6.39 2.32
C VAL A 38 4.87 -5.00 2.41
N LEU A 39 6.03 -4.81 1.79
CA LEU A 39 6.72 -3.53 1.73
C LEU A 39 6.39 -2.82 0.42
N ILE A 40 5.83 -1.61 0.49
CA ILE A 40 5.41 -0.81 -0.67
C ILE A 40 6.37 0.37 -0.85
N GLY A 41 7.16 0.32 -1.92
CA GLY A 41 8.11 1.35 -2.37
C GLY A 41 7.58 2.22 -3.51
N GLY A 42 8.18 3.39 -3.68
CA GLY A 42 7.83 4.36 -4.73
C GLY A 42 7.91 5.80 -4.24
N THR A 43 8.11 6.76 -5.14
CA THR A 43 8.17 8.18 -4.78
C THR A 43 6.80 8.74 -4.32
N PRO A 44 6.76 9.90 -3.65
CA PRO A 44 5.49 10.51 -3.29
C PRO A 44 4.67 10.87 -4.54
N GLY A 45 3.39 10.47 -4.53
CA GLY A 45 2.46 10.69 -5.64
C GLY A 45 2.33 9.52 -6.62
N THR A 46 3.11 8.44 -6.50
CA THR A 46 3.01 7.29 -7.43
C THR A 46 1.77 6.41 -7.26
N GLY A 47 1.00 6.58 -6.17
CA GLY A 47 -0.19 5.77 -5.89
C GLY A 47 -0.02 4.72 -4.79
N LYS A 48 1.06 4.77 -3.99
CA LYS A 48 1.27 3.84 -2.86
C LYS A 48 0.06 3.71 -1.92
N SER A 49 -0.61 4.82 -1.60
CA SER A 49 -1.81 4.80 -0.75
C SER A 49 -2.97 4.04 -1.39
N THR A 50 -3.12 4.10 -2.72
CA THR A 50 -4.11 3.29 -3.46
C THR A 50 -3.81 1.80 -3.29
N ILE A 51 -2.54 1.42 -3.45
CA ILE A 51 -2.11 0.03 -3.28
C ILE A 51 -2.28 -0.43 -1.83
N GLN A 52 -1.89 0.39 -0.85
CA GLN A 52 -2.07 0.09 0.56
C GLN A 52 -3.55 -0.13 0.90
N TRP A 53 -4.44 0.74 0.43
CA TRP A 53 -5.89 0.61 0.64
C TRP A 53 -6.45 -0.67 0.00
N LEU A 54 -6.06 -0.93 -1.26
CA LEU A 54 -6.43 -2.15 -1.97
C LEU A 54 -6.01 -3.40 -1.18
N LEU A 55 -4.78 -3.45 -0.70
CA LEU A 55 -4.27 -4.60 0.06
C LEU A 55 -4.92 -4.73 1.42
N GLN A 56 -5.13 -3.63 2.14
CA GLN A 56 -5.82 -3.65 3.43
C GLN A 56 -7.26 -4.15 3.29
N ALA A 57 -7.98 -3.69 2.26
CA ALA A 57 -9.34 -4.16 1.98
C ALA A 57 -9.39 -5.66 1.68
N SER A 58 -8.38 -6.19 0.97
CA SER A 58 -8.34 -7.58 0.53
C SER A 58 -7.76 -8.55 1.57
N LEU A 59 -6.83 -8.11 2.43
CA LEU A 59 -6.18 -8.94 3.44
C LEU A 59 -6.85 -8.86 4.83
N GLY A 60 -7.61 -7.78 5.12
CA GLY A 60 -8.41 -7.64 6.33
C GLY A 60 -8.12 -6.34 7.09
N ALA A 61 -9.06 -5.40 7.06
CA ALA A 61 -8.88 -4.06 7.59
C ALA A 61 -8.61 -3.99 9.10
N ASP A 62 -9.18 -4.91 9.87
CA ASP A 62 -9.09 -4.93 11.33
C ASP A 62 -8.03 -5.89 11.89
N SER A 63 -7.40 -6.69 11.03
CA SER A 63 -6.45 -7.76 11.42
C SER A 63 -5.05 -7.60 10.82
N VAL A 64 -4.88 -6.70 9.84
CA VAL A 64 -3.58 -6.41 9.20
C VAL A 64 -3.07 -5.07 9.69
N ALA A 65 -1.84 -5.06 10.18
CA ALA A 65 -1.15 -3.84 10.59
C ALA A 65 -0.85 -3.00 9.35
N VAL A 66 -1.03 -1.69 9.46
CA VAL A 66 -0.72 -0.75 8.39
C VAL A 66 0.21 0.32 8.92
N TYR A 67 1.35 0.48 8.26
CA TYR A 67 2.36 1.47 8.62
C TYR A 67 2.74 2.32 7.41
N ASP A 68 2.41 3.61 7.43
CA ASP A 68 2.90 4.58 6.45
C ASP A 68 3.94 5.48 7.12
N TYR A 69 5.16 5.49 6.56
CA TYR A 69 6.28 6.29 7.04
C TYR A 69 5.94 7.78 7.12
N ASP A 70 5.21 8.32 6.14
CA ASP A 70 4.90 9.75 6.07
C ASP A 70 3.86 10.17 7.13
N ASP A 71 3.16 9.22 7.74
CA ASP A 71 2.10 9.47 8.71
C ASP A 71 2.60 9.61 10.15
N ASP A 72 3.87 9.30 10.42
CA ASP A 72 4.46 9.54 11.75
C ASP A 72 4.41 11.01 12.16
N ALA A 73 4.52 11.93 11.19
CA ALA A 73 4.38 13.37 11.45
C ALA A 73 3.00 13.74 12.04
N LYS A 74 1.92 13.06 11.60
CA LYS A 74 0.56 13.32 12.09
C LYS A 74 0.39 12.96 13.56
N ALA A 75 1.29 12.16 14.14
CA ALA A 75 1.27 11.83 15.57
C ALA A 75 1.68 13.02 16.44
N HIS A 76 2.31 14.06 15.87
CA HIS A 76 2.73 15.22 16.65
C HIS A 76 1.50 15.94 17.24
N PRO A 77 1.43 16.18 18.55
CA PRO A 77 0.23 16.76 19.20
C PRO A 77 -0.08 18.18 18.71
N ARG A 78 0.90 18.85 18.11
CA ARG A 78 0.77 20.19 17.50
C ARG A 78 0.84 20.17 15.97
N TYR A 79 0.68 19.01 15.32
CA TYR A 79 0.82 18.85 13.85
C TYR A 79 0.07 19.94 13.09
N ASP A 80 -1.23 20.03 13.32
CA ASP A 80 -2.13 20.99 12.70
C ASP A 80 -1.70 22.45 12.86
N ALA A 81 -1.26 22.83 14.07
CA ALA A 81 -0.82 24.19 14.35
C ALA A 81 0.50 24.51 13.62
N ILE A 82 1.44 23.56 13.58
CA ILE A 82 2.73 23.72 12.87
C ILE A 82 2.48 23.84 11.36
N MET A 83 1.62 23.00 10.81
CA MET A 83 1.27 23.04 9.39
C MET A 83 0.61 24.37 8.98
N ARG A 84 -0.31 24.91 9.79
CA ARG A 84 -0.94 26.21 9.51
C ARG A 84 0.02 27.38 9.62
N GLU A 85 0.93 27.35 10.59
CA GLU A 85 1.90 28.43 10.83
C GLU A 85 3.00 28.49 9.77
N HIS A 86 3.47 27.32 9.29
CA HIS A 86 4.66 27.23 8.43
C HIS A 86 4.38 26.78 6.99
N GLY A 87 3.13 26.50 6.63
CA GLY A 87 2.72 26.17 5.26
C GLY A 87 3.55 25.03 4.65
N LEU A 88 4.19 25.30 3.51
CA LEU A 88 5.01 24.33 2.78
C LEU A 88 6.15 23.71 3.60
N MET A 89 6.67 24.42 4.62
CA MET A 89 7.76 23.95 5.48
C MET A 89 7.26 23.17 6.71
N GLY A 90 5.95 23.16 6.96
CA GLY A 90 5.37 22.57 8.17
C GLY A 90 5.71 21.09 8.33
N GLN A 91 5.65 20.31 7.24
CA GLN A 91 5.92 18.87 7.30
C GLN A 91 7.37 18.59 7.72
N GLU A 92 8.33 19.29 7.13
CA GLU A 92 9.75 19.13 7.46
C GLU A 92 10.01 19.52 8.92
N LEU A 93 9.44 20.64 9.38
CA LEU A 93 9.57 21.08 10.76
C LEU A 93 8.98 20.08 11.75
N VAL A 94 7.81 19.50 11.47
CA VAL A 94 7.24 18.45 12.34
C VAL A 94 8.20 17.27 12.43
N VAL A 95 8.68 16.77 11.29
CA VAL A 95 9.56 15.58 11.22
C VAL A 95 10.84 15.79 12.04
N GLN A 96 11.43 17.00 12.00
CA GLN A 96 12.62 17.34 12.77
C GLN A 96 12.40 17.32 14.29
N HIS A 97 11.16 17.47 14.76
CA HIS A 97 10.79 17.51 16.18
C HIS A 97 10.04 16.26 16.65
N LEU A 98 10.01 15.20 15.84
CA LEU A 98 9.51 13.90 16.29
C LEU A 98 10.47 13.25 17.29
N PRO A 99 9.98 12.38 18.21
CA PRO A 99 10.83 11.65 19.11
C PRO A 99 11.94 10.89 18.37
N PRO A 100 13.17 10.86 18.91
CA PRO A 100 14.27 10.17 18.27
C PRO A 100 13.93 8.72 17.94
N LYS A 101 14.25 8.29 16.72
CA LYS A 101 14.04 6.92 16.24
C LYS A 101 12.57 6.46 16.29
N LEU A 102 11.58 7.36 16.27
CA LEU A 102 10.15 7.00 16.27
C LEU A 102 9.83 5.92 15.22
N PHE A 103 10.27 6.15 13.97
CA PHE A 103 10.15 5.17 12.88
C PHE A 103 10.63 3.77 13.29
N SER A 104 11.87 3.66 13.79
CA SER A 104 12.44 2.37 14.20
C SER A 104 11.69 1.78 15.38
N ARG A 105 11.23 2.59 16.34
CA ARG A 105 10.39 2.15 17.47
C ARG A 105 9.06 1.56 16.97
N CYS A 106 8.42 2.18 15.97
CA CYS A 106 7.17 1.70 15.37
C CYS A 106 7.34 0.35 14.67
N LEU A 107 8.37 0.20 13.82
CA LEU A 107 8.64 -1.08 13.17
C LEU A 107 8.98 -2.18 14.18
N ASP A 108 9.78 -1.84 15.18
CA ASP A 108 10.14 -2.76 16.26
C ASP A 108 8.93 -3.24 17.07
N HIS A 109 7.98 -2.34 17.35
CA HIS A 109 6.71 -2.67 18.01
C HIS A 109 5.90 -3.69 17.17
N LEU A 110 5.80 -3.45 15.86
CA LEU A 110 5.09 -4.34 14.95
C LEU A 110 5.78 -5.72 14.85
N ARG A 111 7.11 -5.75 14.73
CA ARG A 111 7.92 -6.98 14.64
C ARG A 111 7.89 -7.83 15.90
N ARG A 112 7.75 -7.21 17.08
CA ARG A 112 7.73 -7.88 18.39
C ARG A 112 6.32 -8.22 18.88
N SER A 113 5.30 -8.00 18.05
CA SER A 113 3.92 -8.31 18.42
C SER A 113 3.74 -9.81 18.61
N ASP A 114 3.00 -10.19 19.66
CA ASP A 114 2.65 -11.57 19.98
C ASP A 114 1.12 -11.72 20.17
N PRO A 115 0.42 -12.46 19.28
CA PRO A 115 0.95 -13.10 18.05
C PRO A 115 1.38 -12.07 16.99
N PRO A 116 2.26 -12.43 16.03
CA PRO A 116 2.72 -11.51 14.99
C PRO A 116 1.58 -11.16 14.03
N TYR A 117 1.48 -9.90 13.60
CA TYR A 117 0.49 -9.42 12.63
C TYR A 117 1.02 -9.50 11.20
N ASP A 118 0.14 -9.74 10.23
CA ASP A 118 0.49 -9.42 8.85
C ASP A 118 0.56 -7.90 8.73
N LEU A 119 1.46 -7.41 7.90
CA LEU A 119 1.81 -6.01 7.84
C LEU A 119 1.82 -5.54 6.39
N ILE A 120 1.23 -4.37 6.15
CA ILE A 120 1.45 -3.57 4.96
C ILE A 120 2.21 -2.33 5.40
N ALA A 121 3.41 -2.12 4.88
CA ALA A 121 4.20 -0.97 5.23
C ALA A 121 4.66 -0.19 4.00
N SER A 122 4.40 1.12 3.98
CA SER A 122 4.81 1.99 2.89
C SER A 122 5.91 2.96 3.31
N ALA A 123 6.90 3.09 2.43
CA ALA A 123 7.98 4.07 2.53
C ALA A 123 8.49 4.37 1.10
N PRO A 124 9.35 5.39 0.90
CA PRO A 124 9.94 5.64 -0.41
C PRO A 124 10.74 4.43 -0.95
N LEU A 125 11.50 3.75 -0.08
CA LEU A 125 12.39 2.63 -0.40
C LEU A 125 13.34 2.97 -1.57
N GLU A 126 13.96 4.15 -1.49
CA GLU A 126 14.70 4.77 -2.60
C GLU A 126 16.08 4.18 -2.88
N THR A 127 16.68 3.48 -1.91
CA THR A 127 18.02 2.88 -2.03
C THR A 127 18.03 1.43 -1.57
N ALA A 128 19.00 0.67 -2.06
CA ALA A 128 19.21 -0.73 -1.67
C ALA A 128 19.47 -0.85 -0.17
N ASP A 129 20.29 0.02 0.42
CA ASP A 129 20.62 -0.07 1.85
C ASP A 129 19.42 0.26 2.75
N VAL A 130 18.56 1.21 2.35
CA VAL A 130 17.29 1.44 3.06
C VAL A 130 16.40 0.20 2.92
N THR A 131 16.20 -0.29 1.70
CA THR A 131 15.30 -1.41 1.43
C THR A 131 15.74 -2.69 2.15
N ARG A 132 17.04 -3.02 2.11
CA ARG A 132 17.63 -4.17 2.80
C ARG A 132 17.41 -4.11 4.31
N ARG A 133 17.65 -2.95 4.96
CA ARG A 133 17.40 -2.79 6.39
C ARG A 133 15.95 -3.05 6.80
N TRP A 134 15.01 -2.70 5.94
CA TRP A 134 13.60 -3.03 6.17
C TRP A 134 13.38 -4.54 6.08
N ILE A 135 13.83 -5.17 4.99
CA ILE A 135 13.72 -6.61 4.75
C ILE A 135 14.37 -7.41 5.89
N ASP A 136 15.63 -7.12 6.23
CA ASP A 136 16.40 -7.80 7.28
C ASP A 136 15.68 -7.80 8.61
N GLY A 137 15.09 -6.66 8.98
CA GLY A 137 14.39 -6.54 10.25
C GLY A 137 13.13 -7.40 10.33
N PHE A 138 12.50 -7.74 9.19
CA PHE A 138 11.37 -8.67 9.13
C PHE A 138 11.82 -10.13 9.01
N HIS A 139 12.84 -10.41 8.19
CA HIS A 139 13.45 -11.76 8.13
C HIS A 139 14.00 -12.21 9.48
N ALA A 140 14.57 -11.32 10.28
CA ALA A 140 15.08 -11.63 11.62
C ALA A 140 14.00 -12.11 12.61
N VAL A 141 12.72 -11.85 12.32
CA VAL A 141 11.56 -12.32 13.10
C VAL A 141 10.64 -13.20 12.24
N ASP A 142 11.20 -13.90 11.26
CA ASP A 142 10.57 -14.99 10.50
C ASP A 142 9.35 -14.59 9.65
N TYR A 143 9.34 -13.34 9.17
CA TYR A 143 8.37 -12.88 8.19
C TYR A 143 8.77 -13.27 6.77
N ARG A 144 7.78 -13.58 5.93
CA ARG A 144 7.93 -13.52 4.47
C ARG A 144 7.73 -12.08 4.00
N VAL A 145 8.59 -11.60 3.10
CA VAL A 145 8.65 -10.19 2.69
C VAL A 145 8.43 -10.03 1.19
N PRO A 146 7.17 -9.82 0.76
CA PRO A 146 6.87 -9.30 -0.57
C PRO A 146 7.24 -7.81 -0.68
N LEU A 147 8.11 -7.48 -1.64
CA LEU A 147 8.46 -6.10 -1.99
C LEU A 147 7.68 -5.67 -3.23
N VAL A 148 6.95 -4.56 -3.12
CA VAL A 148 6.10 -4.01 -4.17
C VAL A 148 6.59 -2.61 -4.52
N TYR A 149 6.92 -2.36 -5.79
CA TYR A 149 7.16 -1.00 -6.29
C TYR A 149 5.97 -0.52 -7.12
N VAL A 150 5.43 0.64 -6.74
CA VAL A 150 4.36 1.31 -7.47
C VAL A 150 4.95 2.31 -8.46
N VAL A 151 4.58 2.15 -9.73
CA VAL A 151 5.18 2.86 -10.85
C VAL A 151 4.13 3.64 -11.61
N THR A 152 4.47 4.88 -11.94
CA THR A 152 3.73 5.70 -12.89
C THR A 152 4.66 6.72 -13.52
N ASN A 153 4.21 7.38 -14.58
CA ASN A 153 4.96 8.45 -15.21
C ASN A 153 5.23 9.61 -14.21
N GLU A 154 6.39 10.24 -14.35
CA GLU A 154 6.83 11.35 -13.48
C GLU A 154 5.85 12.53 -13.46
N ALA A 155 5.22 12.85 -14.60
CA ALA A 155 4.20 13.89 -14.67
C ALA A 155 2.98 13.53 -13.81
N ASN A 156 2.56 12.26 -13.82
CA ASN A 156 1.43 11.79 -13.02
C ASN A 156 1.74 11.85 -11.52
N SER A 157 2.94 11.40 -11.10
CA SER A 157 3.31 11.41 -9.68
C SER A 157 3.43 12.84 -9.15
N ALA A 158 4.07 13.73 -9.91
CA ALA A 158 4.19 15.14 -9.57
C ALA A 158 2.84 15.86 -9.52
N LEU A 159 1.96 15.62 -10.50
CA LEU A 159 0.62 16.20 -10.51
C LEU A 159 -0.20 15.70 -9.31
N GLY A 160 -0.08 14.41 -8.98
CA GLY A 160 -0.70 13.82 -7.79
C GLY A 160 -0.25 14.50 -6.48
N ARG A 161 1.03 14.89 -6.36
CA ARG A 161 1.51 15.66 -5.20
C ARG A 161 0.87 17.05 -5.13
N ALA A 162 0.86 17.78 -6.25
CA ALA A 162 0.25 19.11 -6.33
C ALA A 162 -1.24 19.07 -6.01
N ASN A 163 -1.98 18.14 -6.63
CA ASN A 163 -3.41 17.98 -6.42
C ASN A 163 -3.73 17.62 -4.97
N ARG A 164 -3.02 16.63 -4.38
CA ARG A 164 -3.23 16.24 -2.98
C ARG A 164 -2.95 17.38 -2.00
N TYR A 165 -1.90 18.16 -2.25
CA TYR A 165 -1.59 19.34 -1.45
C TYR A 165 -2.76 20.32 -1.49
N GLN A 166 -3.20 20.67 -2.70
CA GLN A 166 -4.20 21.71 -2.89
C GLN A 166 -5.57 21.28 -2.36
N LEU A 167 -6.00 20.04 -2.61
CA LEU A 167 -7.25 19.51 -2.07
C LEU A 167 -7.27 19.52 -0.54
N ALA A 168 -6.17 19.14 0.12
CA ALA A 168 -6.09 19.15 1.57
C ALA A 168 -6.13 20.59 2.13
N ARG A 169 -5.48 21.54 1.43
CA ARG A 169 -5.52 22.96 1.76
C ARG A 169 -6.93 23.54 1.60
N ASP A 170 -7.66 23.15 0.56
CA ASP A 170 -9.05 23.59 0.34
C ASP A 170 -9.99 23.06 1.41
N ASP A 171 -9.82 21.80 1.82
CA ASP A 171 -10.70 21.12 2.78
C ASP A 171 -10.45 21.58 4.23
N THR A 172 -9.19 21.67 4.65
CA THR A 172 -8.82 21.85 6.06
C THR A 172 -7.98 23.09 6.35
N GLY A 173 -7.57 23.83 5.31
CA GLY A 173 -6.56 24.88 5.40
C GLY A 173 -5.12 24.35 5.55
N ILE A 174 -4.91 23.03 5.57
CA ILE A 174 -3.60 22.39 5.75
C ILE A 174 -3.27 21.51 4.54
N GLY A 175 -2.23 21.89 3.79
CA GLY A 175 -1.65 21.07 2.74
C GLY A 175 -0.33 20.42 3.17
N ARG A 176 -0.22 19.09 3.08
CA ARG A 176 1.07 18.40 3.30
C ARG A 176 1.93 18.51 2.03
N TRP A 177 2.79 19.52 1.99
CA TRP A 177 3.75 19.67 0.90
C TRP A 177 4.97 18.79 1.17
N VAL A 178 5.08 17.71 0.40
CA VAL A 178 6.27 16.87 0.41
C VAL A 178 7.09 17.30 -0.79
N VAL A 179 7.93 18.32 -0.58
CA VAL A 179 9.10 18.50 -1.45
C VAL A 179 10.04 17.37 -1.11
N ASP A 180 10.79 16.95 -2.11
CA ASP A 180 11.90 16.06 -1.91
C ASP A 180 13.21 16.87 -1.87
N PRO A 181 13.55 17.54 -0.74
CA PRO A 181 14.72 18.41 -0.67
C PRO A 181 16.04 17.65 -0.75
N GLY A 182 16.03 16.33 -0.53
CA GLY A 182 17.22 15.45 -0.58
C GLY A 182 17.29 14.51 -1.78
N LEU A 183 16.16 14.15 -2.40
CA LEU A 183 16.12 13.16 -3.47
C LEU A 183 15.67 13.67 -4.82
N GLY A 184 15.11 14.88 -5.00
CA GLY A 184 14.87 15.52 -6.29
C GLY A 184 14.60 14.56 -7.49
N PRO A 185 15.20 14.81 -8.67
CA PRO A 185 15.21 13.85 -9.80
C PRO A 185 16.01 12.55 -9.55
N ARG A 186 16.59 12.34 -8.35
CA ARG A 186 17.49 11.23 -8.03
C ARG A 186 16.77 10.01 -7.46
N ALA A 187 15.76 10.15 -6.60
CA ALA A 187 14.96 9.00 -6.12
C ALA A 187 14.26 8.30 -7.28
N ASP A 188 13.58 9.09 -8.12
CA ASP A 188 12.91 8.58 -9.31
C ASP A 188 13.90 7.86 -10.25
N ARG A 189 15.17 8.25 -10.31
CA ARG A 189 16.19 7.54 -11.10
C ARG A 189 16.77 6.32 -10.37
N ALA A 190 16.89 6.38 -9.05
CA ALA A 190 17.52 5.35 -8.24
C ALA A 190 16.60 4.14 -7.98
N ILE A 191 15.28 4.32 -7.87
CA ILE A 191 14.36 3.22 -7.54
C ILE A 191 14.43 2.07 -8.57
N PRO A 192 14.44 2.31 -9.90
CA PRO A 192 14.62 1.22 -10.87
C PRO A 192 15.94 0.44 -10.69
N ASP A 193 17.04 1.13 -10.42
CA ASP A 193 18.34 0.49 -10.18
C ASP A 193 18.33 -0.29 -8.86
N ASN A 194 17.67 0.26 -7.82
CA ASN A 194 17.46 -0.41 -6.55
C ASN A 194 16.63 -1.70 -6.71
N ALA A 195 15.51 -1.65 -7.43
CA ALA A 195 14.65 -2.80 -7.65
C ALA A 195 15.43 -3.95 -8.32
N LEU A 196 16.25 -3.65 -9.34
CA LEU A 196 17.14 -4.62 -9.97
C LEU A 196 18.20 -5.16 -8.99
N ALA A 197 18.80 -4.30 -8.15
CA ALA A 197 19.81 -4.73 -7.18
C ALA A 197 19.23 -5.68 -6.11
N ILE A 198 17.99 -5.44 -5.68
CA ILE A 198 17.27 -6.32 -4.75
C ILE A 198 16.91 -7.64 -5.42
N GLU A 199 16.42 -7.59 -6.66
CA GLU A 199 16.07 -8.74 -7.48
C GLU A 199 17.26 -9.66 -7.74
N ALA A 200 18.34 -9.10 -8.30
CA ALA A 200 19.54 -9.84 -8.67
C ALA A 200 20.22 -10.49 -7.46
N ALA A 201 20.09 -9.87 -6.29
CA ALA A 201 20.58 -10.41 -5.03
C ALA A 201 19.61 -11.41 -4.36
N SER A 202 18.41 -11.62 -4.91
CA SER A 202 17.35 -12.47 -4.32
C SER A 202 17.02 -12.08 -2.87
N TYR A 203 17.06 -10.78 -2.58
CA TYR A 203 17.06 -10.27 -1.21
C TYR A 203 15.65 -10.29 -0.59
N ALA A 204 14.62 -9.98 -1.37
CA ALA A 204 13.23 -10.15 -0.97
C ALA A 204 12.75 -11.59 -1.25
N ASP A 205 11.63 -12.01 -0.65
CA ASP A 205 10.99 -13.29 -0.97
C ASP A 205 10.24 -13.22 -2.30
N ASP A 206 9.56 -12.10 -2.52
CA ASP A 206 8.77 -11.84 -3.72
C ASP A 206 8.99 -10.38 -4.13
N LEU A 207 9.06 -10.14 -5.43
CA LEU A 207 9.16 -8.81 -6.01
C LEU A 207 8.01 -8.58 -6.97
N TYR A 208 7.33 -7.44 -6.83
CA TYR A 208 6.26 -7.02 -7.70
C TYR A 208 6.51 -5.60 -8.20
N ILE A 209 6.34 -5.39 -9.49
CA ILE A 209 6.24 -4.07 -10.11
C ILE A 209 4.80 -3.89 -10.54
N VAL A 210 4.16 -2.85 -10.03
CA VAL A 210 2.75 -2.58 -10.28
C VAL A 210 2.53 -1.17 -10.79
N ASP A 211 1.48 -0.99 -11.59
CA ASP A 211 1.02 0.34 -11.95
C ASP A 211 0.28 1.02 -10.78
N ARG A 212 -0.11 2.29 -10.99
CA ARG A 212 -0.82 3.10 -10.00
C ARG A 212 -2.19 2.55 -9.59
N ASP A 213 -2.80 1.70 -10.41
CA ASP A 213 -4.13 1.16 -10.16
C ASP A 213 -4.03 -0.18 -9.43
N GLY A 214 -2.88 -0.86 -9.48
CA GLY A 214 -2.58 -2.10 -8.79
C GLY A 214 -2.57 -3.32 -9.69
N TYR A 215 -2.39 -3.14 -11.00
CA TYR A 215 -2.11 -4.24 -11.90
C TYR A 215 -0.63 -4.61 -11.88
N VAL A 216 -0.36 -5.91 -11.89
CA VAL A 216 1.01 -6.45 -11.91
C VAL A 216 1.56 -6.37 -13.32
N LEU A 217 2.65 -5.62 -13.47
CA LEU A 217 3.41 -5.46 -14.71
C LEU A 217 4.52 -6.51 -14.81
N TYR A 218 5.12 -6.81 -13.65
CA TYR A 218 6.20 -7.79 -13.50
C TYR A 218 6.18 -8.38 -12.08
N GLU A 219 6.50 -9.67 -11.98
CA GLU A 219 6.72 -10.35 -10.72
C GLU A 219 7.92 -11.30 -10.82
N ASN A 220 8.66 -11.45 -9.73
CA ASN A 220 9.73 -12.43 -9.59
C ASN A 220 9.69 -13.00 -8.17
N HIS A 221 9.93 -14.31 -8.03
CA HIS A 221 9.74 -15.03 -6.78
C HIS A 221 10.99 -15.82 -6.45
N ARG A 222 11.42 -15.76 -5.19
CA ARG A 222 12.52 -16.57 -4.70
C ARG A 222 12.08 -18.03 -4.63
N GLY A 223 12.78 -18.88 -5.38
CA GLY A 223 12.55 -20.33 -5.39
C GLY A 223 13.17 -21.03 -4.18
N ASP A 224 12.97 -22.35 -4.11
CA ASP A 224 13.47 -23.20 -3.03
C ASP A 224 15.01 -23.23 -2.94
N ASP A 225 15.70 -22.89 -4.04
CA ASP A 225 17.16 -22.73 -4.09
C ASP A 225 17.64 -21.39 -3.49
N GLY A 226 16.71 -20.60 -2.95
CA GLY A 226 16.95 -19.29 -2.37
C GLY A 226 17.22 -18.20 -3.39
N ARG A 227 16.94 -18.43 -4.69
CA ARG A 227 17.23 -17.48 -5.77
C ARG A 227 15.99 -17.05 -6.53
N MET A 228 15.99 -15.80 -6.97
CA MET A 228 15.08 -15.30 -7.98
C MET A 228 15.61 -15.67 -9.36
N PRO A 229 14.84 -16.41 -10.18
CA PRO A 229 15.30 -16.86 -11.49
C PRO A 229 15.57 -15.67 -12.44
N PRO A 230 16.61 -15.77 -13.29
CA PRO A 230 16.79 -14.82 -14.39
C PRO A 230 15.76 -15.08 -15.52
N PRO A 231 15.51 -14.10 -16.40
CA PRO A 231 16.12 -12.78 -16.43
C PRO A 231 15.55 -11.84 -15.34
N HIS A 232 16.42 -11.01 -14.76
CA HIS A 232 16.06 -9.97 -13.79
C HIS A 232 15.60 -8.70 -14.53
N LEU A 233 14.29 -8.46 -14.56
CA LEU A 233 13.68 -7.45 -15.45
C LEU A 233 13.07 -6.26 -14.71
N ALA A 234 13.17 -6.19 -13.38
CA ALA A 234 12.48 -5.17 -12.59
C ALA A 234 12.75 -3.74 -13.11
N ARG A 235 14.03 -3.38 -13.31
CA ARG A 235 14.41 -2.06 -13.85
C ARG A 235 13.81 -1.78 -15.22
N GLN A 236 13.87 -2.75 -16.13
CA GLN A 236 13.38 -2.59 -17.49
C GLN A 236 11.88 -2.35 -17.48
N GLU A 237 11.13 -3.14 -16.71
CA GLU A 237 9.67 -3.07 -16.62
C GLU A 237 9.21 -1.74 -15.99
N MET A 238 9.91 -1.29 -14.94
CA MET A 238 9.67 0.04 -14.37
C MET A 238 9.89 1.16 -15.39
N LEU A 239 10.98 1.11 -16.17
CA LEU A 239 11.27 2.15 -17.17
C LEU A 239 10.33 2.09 -18.37
N ALA A 240 9.88 0.89 -18.77
CA ALA A 240 8.90 0.72 -19.82
C ALA A 240 7.56 1.40 -19.44
N GLU A 241 7.08 1.14 -18.22
CA GLU A 241 5.85 1.76 -17.72
C GLU A 241 5.97 3.28 -17.57
N ARG A 242 7.11 3.76 -17.08
CA ARG A 242 7.29 5.21 -16.90
C ARG A 242 7.35 5.97 -18.21
N ASN A 243 7.89 5.37 -19.26
CA ASN A 243 8.16 6.05 -20.52
C ASN A 243 7.10 5.77 -21.60
N ARG A 244 6.13 4.88 -21.36
CA ARG A 244 5.07 4.65 -22.34
C ARG A 244 4.16 5.89 -22.50
N PRO A 245 3.60 6.10 -23.71
CA PRO A 245 2.51 7.04 -23.91
C PRO A 245 1.31 6.72 -22.99
N PRO A 246 0.53 7.73 -22.59
CA PRO A 246 -0.68 7.49 -21.81
C PRO A 246 -1.74 6.76 -22.65
N THR A 247 -2.68 6.09 -21.99
CA THR A 247 -3.95 5.73 -22.64
C THR A 247 -4.83 6.96 -22.80
N GLN A 248 -5.93 6.85 -23.55
CA GLN A 248 -6.90 7.93 -23.64
C GLN A 248 -7.49 8.26 -22.26
N GLU A 249 -7.87 7.24 -21.49
CA GLU A 249 -8.40 7.41 -20.12
C GLU A 249 -7.40 8.08 -19.18
N GLU A 250 -6.12 7.70 -19.26
CA GLU A 250 -5.06 8.33 -18.46
C GLU A 250 -4.80 9.79 -18.86
N HIS A 251 -4.88 10.10 -20.15
CA HIS A 251 -4.78 11.46 -20.65
C HIS A 251 -5.94 12.32 -20.14
N ASP A 252 -7.17 11.82 -20.28
CA ASP A 252 -8.38 12.53 -19.86
C ASP A 252 -8.36 12.78 -18.34
N LEU A 253 -7.95 11.79 -17.54
CA LEU A 253 -7.78 11.94 -16.09
C LEU A 253 -6.69 12.97 -15.74
N PHE A 254 -5.56 12.95 -16.46
CA PHE A 254 -4.50 13.93 -16.26
C PHE A 254 -5.00 15.35 -16.53
N VAL A 255 -5.67 15.56 -17.68
CA VAL A 255 -6.24 16.87 -18.07
C VAL A 255 -7.29 17.33 -17.07
N ALA A 256 -8.21 16.45 -16.68
CA ALA A 256 -9.25 16.74 -15.69
C ALA A 256 -8.69 17.12 -14.31
N THR A 257 -7.48 16.66 -13.97
CA THR A 257 -6.80 17.03 -12.73
C THR A 257 -5.97 18.31 -12.90
N ALA A 258 -5.25 18.47 -14.01
CA ALA A 258 -4.31 19.56 -14.22
C ALA A 258 -4.98 20.89 -14.56
N VAL A 259 -6.01 20.89 -15.42
CA VAL A 259 -6.66 22.12 -15.87
C VAL A 259 -7.26 22.92 -14.71
N PRO A 260 -8.02 22.32 -13.78
CA PRO A 260 -8.53 23.07 -12.63
C PRO A 260 -7.44 23.68 -11.76
N LEU A 261 -6.25 23.06 -11.67
CA LEU A 261 -5.12 23.62 -10.94
C LEU A 261 -4.44 24.75 -11.72
N LEU A 262 -4.32 24.64 -13.05
CA LEU A 262 -3.74 25.68 -13.91
C LEU A 262 -4.58 26.96 -13.94
N ASP A 263 -5.91 26.83 -13.83
CA ASP A 263 -6.85 27.96 -13.85
C ASP A 263 -6.90 28.72 -12.50
N ARG A 264 -6.28 28.19 -11.45
CA ARG A 264 -6.28 28.83 -10.13
C ARG A 264 -5.30 29.98 -10.02
N THR A 265 -5.74 31.04 -9.33
CA THR A 265 -4.93 32.22 -9.03
C THR A 265 -4.36 32.23 -7.61
N ASP A 266 -4.75 31.26 -6.78
CA ASP A 266 -4.43 31.18 -5.34
C ASP A 266 -3.45 30.05 -4.98
N LEU A 267 -2.94 29.33 -5.98
CA LEU A 267 -1.87 28.35 -5.78
C LEU A 267 -0.61 29.04 -5.24
N GLU A 268 0.02 28.42 -4.25
CA GLU A 268 1.36 28.83 -3.84
C GLU A 268 2.36 28.60 -4.97
N GLN A 269 3.33 29.50 -5.11
CA GLN A 269 4.24 29.51 -6.26
C GLN A 269 4.94 28.17 -6.53
N PRO A 270 5.49 27.46 -5.52
CA PRO A 270 6.11 26.15 -5.77
C PRO A 270 5.14 25.08 -6.28
N VAL A 271 3.86 25.17 -5.91
CA VAL A 271 2.80 24.27 -6.38
C VAL A 271 2.44 24.61 -7.83
N ALA A 272 2.24 25.90 -8.12
CA ALA A 272 1.94 26.38 -9.47
C ALA A 272 3.06 26.01 -10.46
N ASP A 273 4.32 26.17 -10.05
CA ASP A 273 5.48 25.81 -10.88
C ASP A 273 5.54 24.30 -11.15
N LEU A 274 5.24 23.47 -10.15
CA LEU A 274 5.15 22.02 -10.33
C LEU A 274 4.04 21.65 -11.32
N VAL A 275 2.84 22.24 -11.19
CA VAL A 275 1.71 21.95 -12.09
C VAL A 275 2.07 22.31 -13.54
N ARG A 276 2.65 23.50 -13.79
CA ARG A 276 3.11 23.91 -15.13
C ARG A 276 4.15 22.94 -15.69
N TRP A 277 5.15 22.59 -14.89
CA TRP A 277 6.16 21.62 -15.30
C TRP A 277 5.55 20.26 -15.65
N THR A 278 4.57 19.78 -14.88
CA THR A 278 3.89 18.51 -15.19
C THR A 278 3.08 18.56 -16.49
N TRP A 279 2.46 19.70 -16.79
CA TRP A 279 1.72 19.90 -18.03
C TRP A 279 2.65 19.78 -19.25
N ASP A 280 3.77 20.49 -19.23
CA ASP A 280 4.78 20.43 -20.29
C ASP A 280 5.37 19.01 -20.41
N LYS A 281 5.62 18.35 -19.27
CA LYS A 281 6.12 16.98 -19.25
C LYS A 281 5.12 15.97 -19.81
N HIS A 282 3.83 16.17 -19.55
CA HIS A 282 2.77 15.32 -20.11
C HIS A 282 2.64 15.50 -21.61
N ALA A 283 2.72 16.73 -22.13
CA ALA A 283 2.72 17.01 -23.57
C ALA A 283 3.87 16.30 -24.31
N GLN A 284 5.03 16.15 -23.66
CA GLN A 284 6.19 15.43 -24.21
C GLN A 284 6.00 13.90 -24.30
N ARG A 285 4.98 13.31 -23.68
CA ARG A 285 4.73 11.86 -23.70
C ARG A 285 4.20 11.34 -25.04
N GLY A 286 3.83 12.23 -25.95
CA GLY A 286 3.19 11.90 -27.22
C GLY A 286 1.69 11.67 -27.11
N ALA A 287 1.07 11.37 -28.26
CA ALA A 287 -0.37 11.14 -28.33
C ALA A 287 -0.78 9.87 -27.56
N PRO A 288 -2.01 9.83 -27.01
CA PRO A 288 -2.52 8.64 -26.34
C PRO A 288 -2.47 7.38 -27.22
N GLN A 289 -2.10 6.24 -26.63
CA GLN A 289 -2.02 4.95 -27.30
C GLN A 289 -2.70 3.85 -26.48
N PRO A 290 -3.31 2.84 -27.12
CA PRO A 290 -3.87 1.71 -26.41
C PRO A 290 -2.77 0.90 -25.73
N ILE A 291 -3.09 0.28 -24.58
CA ILE A 291 -2.18 -0.63 -23.90
C ILE A 291 -1.95 -1.85 -24.79
N THR A 292 -0.68 -2.09 -25.13
CA THR A 292 -0.28 -3.24 -25.94
C THR A 292 -0.03 -4.51 -25.12
N ARG A 293 0.18 -4.37 -23.81
CA ARG A 293 0.41 -5.46 -22.86
C ARG A 293 -0.72 -5.53 -21.85
N ALA A 294 -1.63 -6.49 -22.03
CA ALA A 294 -2.73 -6.68 -21.08
C ALA A 294 -2.18 -6.92 -19.67
N PRO A 295 -2.69 -6.24 -18.64
CA PRO A 295 -2.31 -6.52 -17.26
C PRO A 295 -2.69 -7.97 -16.92
N LEU A 296 -1.75 -8.71 -16.34
CA LEU A 296 -1.94 -10.14 -16.09
C LEU A 296 -2.90 -10.38 -14.93
N TYR A 297 -2.69 -9.70 -13.81
CA TYR A 297 -3.43 -9.89 -12.56
C TYR A 297 -3.47 -8.62 -11.72
N ARG A 298 -4.45 -8.55 -10.81
CA ARG A 298 -4.47 -7.56 -9.73
C ARG A 298 -3.53 -7.99 -8.60
N LEU A 299 -2.79 -7.04 -8.02
CA LEU A 299 -1.82 -7.32 -6.95
C LEU A 299 -2.46 -7.98 -5.73
N ASP A 300 -3.63 -7.52 -5.30
CA ASP A 300 -4.33 -8.08 -4.14
C ASP A 300 -4.76 -9.53 -4.36
N GLN A 301 -5.23 -9.86 -5.57
CA GLN A 301 -5.52 -11.25 -5.94
C GLN A 301 -4.25 -12.12 -5.89
N ARG A 302 -3.12 -11.59 -6.37
CA ARG A 302 -1.83 -12.29 -6.32
C ARG A 302 -1.34 -12.48 -4.88
N LEU A 303 -1.44 -11.48 -4.03
CA LEU A 303 -1.01 -11.57 -2.63
C LEU A 303 -1.95 -12.42 -1.78
N ILE A 304 -3.27 -12.43 -2.04
CA ILE A 304 -4.20 -13.39 -1.44
C ILE A 304 -3.81 -14.82 -1.81
N ALA A 305 -3.50 -15.07 -3.10
CA ALA A 305 -3.07 -16.39 -3.55
C ALA A 305 -1.76 -16.81 -2.87
N LEU A 306 -0.78 -15.91 -2.80
CA LEU A 306 0.48 -16.13 -2.09
C LEU A 306 0.23 -16.46 -0.62
N HIS A 307 -0.56 -15.65 0.08
CA HIS A 307 -0.91 -15.83 1.49
C HIS A 307 -1.56 -17.20 1.76
N ARG A 308 -2.39 -17.71 0.82
CA ARG A 308 -2.96 -19.07 0.90
C ARG A 308 -1.91 -20.16 0.69
N ILE A 309 -1.03 -20.02 -0.32
CA ILE A 309 -0.02 -21.02 -0.67
C ILE A 309 1.04 -21.14 0.43
N THR A 310 1.46 -20.02 1.01
CA THR A 310 2.49 -19.98 2.05
C THR A 310 1.92 -20.24 3.45
N ALA A 311 0.63 -20.60 3.54
CA ALA A 311 -0.09 -20.82 4.79
C ALA A 311 0.04 -19.68 5.81
N ALA A 312 0.19 -18.42 5.37
CA ALA A 312 0.29 -17.24 6.25
C ALA A 312 -1.01 -16.95 7.05
N GLY A 313 -2.02 -17.82 6.93
CA GLY A 313 -3.40 -17.64 7.34
C GLY A 313 -3.67 -17.15 8.76
N VAL A 314 -4.31 -15.98 8.84
CA VAL A 314 -5.40 -15.75 9.81
C VAL A 314 -6.53 -16.72 9.49
N ALA A 315 -6.82 -17.67 10.39
CA ALA A 315 -7.95 -18.58 10.21
C ALA A 315 -9.26 -17.76 10.08
N PRO A 316 -10.20 -18.15 9.18
CA PRO A 316 -11.50 -17.48 9.11
C PRO A 316 -12.20 -17.56 10.46
N PRO A 317 -13.01 -16.54 10.84
CA PRO A 317 -13.73 -16.57 12.10
C PRO A 317 -14.56 -17.86 12.18
N GLN A 318 -14.27 -18.68 13.18
CA GLN A 318 -15.08 -19.86 13.46
C GLN A 318 -16.49 -19.36 13.73
N MET A 319 -17.43 -19.67 12.84
CA MET A 319 -18.84 -19.60 13.19
C MET A 319 -19.04 -20.53 14.38
N THR A 320 -19.21 -19.93 15.55
CA THR A 320 -19.62 -20.66 16.74
C THR A 320 -20.95 -21.33 16.41
N SER A 321 -20.93 -22.65 16.22
CA SER A 321 -22.13 -23.46 16.12
C SER A 321 -22.77 -23.55 17.51
N SER A 322 -23.33 -22.44 17.96
CA SER A 322 -24.21 -22.44 19.13
C SER A 322 -25.65 -22.50 18.65
N ALA A 323 -26.25 -23.68 18.89
CA ALA A 323 -27.67 -23.97 19.09
C ALA A 323 -28.25 -25.03 18.13
N MET A 324 -27.92 -26.29 18.38
CA MET A 324 -28.96 -27.32 18.41
C MET A 324 -29.50 -27.37 19.85
N THR A 325 -30.82 -27.21 20.02
CA THR A 325 -31.76 -27.91 20.95
C THR A 325 -32.98 -26.98 21.14
N THR A 326 -34.07 -27.17 20.42
CA THR A 326 -35.29 -27.91 20.82
C THR A 326 -36.24 -27.78 19.60
N ALA A 327 -37.00 -28.76 19.13
CA ALA A 327 -37.96 -29.55 19.88
C ALA A 327 -38.23 -30.90 19.18
N ARG A 328 -38.29 -31.95 20.00
CA ARG A 328 -38.94 -33.22 19.66
C ARG A 328 -40.45 -32.97 19.57
N GLY A 329 -41.03 -33.29 18.42
CA GLY A 329 -42.47 -33.45 18.22
C GLY A 329 -42.72 -34.73 17.42
N THR A 330 -43.15 -35.76 18.13
CA THR A 330 -43.47 -37.13 17.69
C THR A 330 -44.63 -37.22 16.70
N SER A 331 -44.48 -38.09 15.68
CA SER A 331 -45.46 -39.00 15.04
C SER A 331 -45.13 -39.08 13.54
N GLY A 332 -44.86 -40.20 12.88
CA GLY A 332 -45.31 -41.56 13.12
C GLY A 332 -46.34 -41.96 12.06
N ARG A 333 -45.90 -42.31 10.84
CA ARG A 333 -46.52 -43.32 9.95
C ARG A 333 -45.88 -43.34 8.56
N SER A 334 -45.22 -44.45 8.23
CA SER A 334 -45.32 -45.06 6.89
C SER A 334 -46.57 -45.95 6.88
N PRO A 335 -47.18 -46.22 5.71
CA PRO A 335 -46.97 -47.57 5.17
C PRO A 335 -46.92 -47.67 3.63
N THR A 336 -46.03 -48.54 3.18
CA THR A 336 -46.14 -49.57 2.12
C THR A 336 -47.15 -49.39 0.97
N GLY A 337 -46.64 -49.59 -0.24
CA GLY A 337 -47.42 -49.81 -1.43
C GLY A 337 -48.16 -51.16 -1.48
N SER A 338 -49.23 -51.19 -2.28
CA SER A 338 -49.82 -52.39 -2.85
C SER A 338 -50.43 -52.06 -4.20
N GLN A 339 -50.11 -52.89 -5.20
CA GLN A 339 -50.70 -52.91 -6.54
C GLN A 339 -52.23 -53.13 -6.53
N ARG A 340 -52.96 -52.53 -7.50
CA ARG A 340 -53.80 -53.24 -8.50
C ARG A 340 -54.64 -52.27 -9.37
N GLN A 341 -54.42 -52.38 -10.68
CA GLN A 341 -55.34 -52.43 -11.83
C GLN A 341 -56.67 -51.63 -11.92
N ARG A 342 -56.88 -51.17 -13.19
CA ARG A 342 -58.12 -50.84 -13.98
C ARG A 342 -58.27 -49.33 -14.22
N ALA A 343 -58.06 -48.79 -15.43
CA ALA A 343 -58.79 -48.94 -16.70
C ALA A 343 -60.20 -48.30 -16.66
N GLU A 344 -60.33 -47.10 -17.27
CA GLU A 344 -61.44 -46.57 -18.10
C GLU A 344 -61.23 -45.03 -18.27
N THR A 345 -60.86 -44.54 -19.45
CA THR A 345 -61.67 -43.93 -20.53
C THR A 345 -62.42 -42.61 -20.21
N ASP A 346 -62.18 -41.62 -21.08
CA ASP A 346 -63.02 -40.47 -21.48
C ASP A 346 -63.40 -39.38 -20.47
N ARG A 347 -62.72 -38.22 -20.55
CA ARG A 347 -63.17 -37.02 -21.30
C ARG A 347 -62.19 -35.86 -21.20
#